data_AF-A0A7S1R178-F1
#
_entry.id   AF-A0A7S1R178-F1
#
_cell.length_a   1.000
_cell.length_b   1.000
_cell.length_c   1.000
_cell.angle_alpha   90.00
_cell.angle_beta   90.00
_cell.angle_gamma   90.00
#
_symmetry.space_group_name_H-M   'P 1'
#
loop_
_entity.id
_entity.type
_entity.pdbx_description
1 polymer ?
#
loop_
_entity_poly.entity_id
_entity_poly.type
_entity_poly.pdbx_seq_one_letter_code
_entity_poly.pdbx_strand_id
1 'polypeptide(L)'
;QIDNIYFLYGSGRNGYFNETPVKGGDMKPLFQAMFDKVPPPKQKSDDEPFKMLVALVDETANGEHQVAIGRVFQGSVKVGDVVKVVLGDEQVDALVKEVKAYRGVHQEDVPEAQVGDIIWMALKPPLDSRLPLKIGGSVCNKDNVQAHPYTPPDEPTYTLVLTKNNASWAGKEAEGNATAQMIKLRKTLRKELMVNQALQIDNLDGDEITLRGRGPLHLSVLIESLRRMGFEFELRAPSVVRREIDGQMCEPFERLAMEYPQSCANEVMSLVATKHGEVVDIKNVSDERLAADVLMPVRLMTDLSTRFNKLTGGRGVFNHVFDGYHPEVPVDSIRETGTLCAQEDGIVQQYSLGGLSANGRFFVQHGDDVYYGQVVGENTKVFGQDMPVNVCKKNEQLGGFRANAADKANRRTMDYSYTPMGLEEYLSWVTPEELITVTPKSIRARLGNFAGKTIQRNKAGGGGGGKKKK
;
A
#
# COMPACT_ATOMS: atom_id res chain seq x y z
N GLN A 1 -10.02 -23.85 19.59
CA GLN A 1 -9.47 -24.11 20.93
C GLN A 1 -8.40 -23.07 21.21
N ILE A 2 -8.79 -21.98 21.84
CA ILE A 2 -7.87 -20.98 22.38
C ILE A 2 -8.20 -20.90 23.87
N ASP A 3 -8.09 -22.04 24.56
CA ASP A 3 -8.66 -22.20 25.90
C ASP A 3 -7.68 -21.83 27.02
N ASN A 4 -6.54 -21.22 26.68
CA ASN A 4 -5.49 -20.86 27.63
C ASN A 4 -4.73 -19.59 27.21
N ILE A 5 -5.44 -18.52 26.86
CA ILE A 5 -4.80 -17.20 26.76
C ILE A 5 -4.53 -16.72 28.17
N TYR A 6 -3.25 -16.53 28.48
CA TYR A 6 -2.81 -15.91 29.72
C TYR A 6 -2.77 -14.39 29.53
N PHE A 7 -3.46 -13.66 30.41
CA PHE A 7 -3.58 -12.21 30.33
C PHE A 7 -2.74 -11.53 31.41
N LEU A 8 -2.04 -10.47 31.03
CA LEU A 8 -1.38 -9.54 31.94
C LEU A 8 -1.86 -8.13 31.65
N TYR A 9 -2.14 -7.37 32.71
CA TYR A 9 -2.52 -5.97 32.66
C TYR A 9 -1.31 -5.12 33.01
N GLY A 10 -1.00 -4.10 32.21
CA GLY A 10 0.19 -3.32 32.46
C GLY A 10 0.33 -2.06 31.63
N SER A 11 1.42 -1.35 31.88
CA SER A 11 1.81 -0.17 31.12
C SER A 11 3.29 -0.27 30.78
N GLY A 12 3.60 -0.45 29.50
CA GLY A 12 4.99 -0.45 29.02
C GLY A 12 5.70 0.88 29.26
N ARG A 13 4.96 2.01 29.25
CA ARG A 13 5.50 3.34 29.56
C ARG A 13 5.91 3.48 31.04
N ASN A 14 5.09 2.98 31.94
CA ASN A 14 5.32 3.09 33.39
C ASN A 14 6.07 1.88 33.97
N GLY A 15 6.37 0.87 33.14
CA GLY A 15 7.24 -0.25 33.49
C GLY A 15 6.63 -1.28 34.46
N TYR A 16 5.33 -1.57 34.37
CA TYR A 16 4.71 -2.61 35.22
C TYR A 16 3.74 -3.51 34.45
N PHE A 17 3.66 -4.78 34.87
CA PHE A 17 2.68 -5.78 34.41
C PHE A 17 2.22 -6.63 35.59
N ASN A 18 0.93 -6.95 35.65
CA ASN A 18 0.28 -7.66 36.75
C ASN A 18 -0.78 -8.64 36.23
N GLU A 19 -1.07 -9.72 36.96
CA GLU A 19 -2.15 -10.66 36.63
C GLU A 19 -3.54 -10.05 36.84
N THR A 20 -3.64 -9.05 37.71
CA THR A 20 -4.85 -8.28 38.00
C THR A 20 -4.70 -6.85 37.52
N PRO A 21 -5.79 -6.12 37.22
CA PRO A 21 -5.77 -4.76 36.67
C PRO A 21 -5.39 -3.68 37.72
N VAL A 22 -4.24 -3.85 38.37
CA VAL A 22 -3.67 -2.93 39.35
C VAL A 22 -2.61 -2.06 38.68
N LYS A 23 -2.61 -0.76 39.02
CA LYS A 23 -1.65 0.22 38.51
C LYS A 23 -0.45 0.31 39.45
N GLY A 24 0.73 -0.09 38.99
CA GLY A 24 1.99 -0.07 39.76
C GLY A 24 2.67 -1.44 39.81
N GLY A 25 3.90 -1.48 40.32
CA GLY A 25 4.71 -2.70 40.36
C GLY A 25 5.93 -2.62 39.44
N ASP A 26 6.38 -3.77 38.95
CA ASP A 26 7.51 -3.91 38.04
C ASP A 26 7.18 -4.86 36.87
N MET A 27 8.16 -5.14 36.00
CA MET A 27 8.00 -6.02 34.83
C MET A 27 8.30 -7.50 35.14
N LYS A 28 8.62 -7.89 36.37
CA LYS A 28 8.95 -9.29 36.69
C LYS A 28 7.83 -10.27 36.33
N PRO A 29 6.53 -9.96 36.57
CA PRO A 29 5.46 -10.87 36.21
C PRO A 29 5.41 -11.20 34.72
N LEU A 30 5.77 -10.23 33.86
CA LEU A 30 5.88 -10.46 32.41
C LEU A 30 6.98 -11.48 32.09
N PHE A 31 8.19 -11.27 32.61
CA PHE A 31 9.30 -12.20 32.36
C PHE A 31 9.03 -13.59 32.92
N GLN A 32 8.48 -13.67 34.13
CA GLN A 32 8.11 -14.93 34.75
C GLN A 32 7.06 -15.68 33.91
N ALA A 33 6.01 -14.98 33.46
CA ALA A 33 5.01 -15.56 32.57
C ALA A 33 5.62 -16.05 31.24
N MET A 34 6.58 -15.32 30.67
CA MET A 34 7.29 -15.77 29.48
C MET A 34 8.07 -17.07 29.75
N PHE A 35 8.81 -17.16 30.86
CA PHE A 35 9.56 -18.37 31.22
C PHE A 35 8.65 -19.56 31.52
N ASP A 36 7.50 -19.34 32.14
CA ASP A 36 6.60 -20.41 32.57
C ASP A 36 5.69 -20.91 31.44
N LYS A 37 5.33 -20.04 30.48
CA LYS A 37 4.31 -20.34 29.46
C LYS A 37 4.87 -20.52 28.06
N VAL A 38 6.01 -19.90 27.72
CA VAL A 38 6.60 -20.05 26.39
C VAL A 38 7.51 -21.28 26.40
N PRO A 39 7.20 -22.34 25.63
CA PRO A 39 8.04 -23.53 25.61
C PRO A 39 9.41 -23.20 25.01
N PRO A 40 10.51 -23.74 25.55
CA PRO A 40 11.81 -23.59 24.94
C PRO A 40 11.85 -24.24 23.55
N PRO A 41 12.71 -23.76 22.63
CA PRO A 41 13.00 -24.46 21.39
C PRO A 41 13.40 -25.92 21.66
N LYS A 42 12.91 -26.85 20.85
CA LYS A 42 13.17 -28.29 21.02
C LYS A 42 13.78 -28.87 19.76
N GLN A 43 14.78 -29.72 19.94
CA GLN A 43 15.25 -30.69 18.93
C GLN A 43 15.01 -32.10 19.44
N LYS A 44 14.89 -33.08 18.54
CA LYS A 44 14.65 -34.49 18.91
C LYS A 44 15.92 -35.21 19.36
N SER A 45 17.06 -34.83 18.79
CA SER A 45 18.39 -35.39 19.09
C SER A 45 19.45 -34.33 18.80
N ASP A 46 20.64 -34.48 19.42
CA ASP A 46 21.78 -33.59 19.17
C ASP A 46 22.39 -33.78 17.78
N ASP A 47 22.16 -34.94 17.16
CA ASP A 47 22.67 -35.28 15.82
C ASP A 47 21.70 -34.92 14.68
N GLU A 48 20.63 -34.14 14.96
CA GLU A 48 19.73 -33.72 13.89
C GLU A 48 20.45 -32.82 12.87
N PRO A 49 20.20 -33.03 11.56
CA PRO A 49 20.84 -32.23 10.52
C PRO A 49 20.44 -30.76 10.67
N PHE A 50 21.37 -29.86 10.35
CA PHE A 50 21.10 -28.42 10.36
C PHE A 50 19.87 -28.07 9.52
N LYS A 51 18.96 -27.30 10.12
CA LYS A 51 17.78 -26.76 9.44
C LYS A 51 17.39 -25.41 10.03
N MET A 52 17.32 -24.41 9.18
CA MET A 52 16.93 -23.04 9.52
C MET A 52 15.86 -22.56 8.54
N LEU A 53 14.81 -21.92 9.07
CA LEU A 53 13.81 -21.23 8.26
C LEU A 53 14.25 -19.78 8.06
N VAL A 54 14.29 -19.33 6.81
CA VAL A 54 14.61 -17.95 6.45
C VAL A 54 13.37 -17.09 6.71
N ALA A 55 13.48 -16.19 7.69
CA ALA A 55 12.42 -15.26 8.08
C ALA A 55 12.57 -13.89 7.41
N LEU A 56 13.80 -13.45 7.17
CA LEU A 56 14.13 -12.20 6.49
C LEU A 56 15.36 -12.43 5.60
N VAL A 57 15.49 -11.61 4.55
CA VAL A 57 16.63 -11.62 3.64
C VAL A 57 17.22 -10.22 3.61
N ASP A 58 18.54 -10.13 3.59
CA ASP A 58 19.27 -8.86 3.49
C ASP A 58 20.52 -9.03 2.60
N GLU A 59 21.31 -7.98 2.47
CA GLU A 59 22.63 -7.98 1.84
C GLU A 59 23.67 -7.45 2.84
N THR A 60 24.91 -7.91 2.70
CA THR A 60 26.02 -7.32 3.48
C THR A 60 26.19 -5.83 3.15
N ALA A 61 26.78 -5.05 4.05
CA ALA A 61 26.94 -3.60 3.86
C ALA A 61 27.68 -3.22 2.55
N ASN A 62 28.58 -4.08 2.08
CA ASN A 62 29.29 -3.95 0.81
C ASN A 62 28.54 -4.53 -0.40
N GLY A 63 27.40 -5.20 -0.19
CA GLY A 63 26.57 -5.83 -1.23
C GLY A 63 27.17 -7.08 -1.87
N GLU A 64 28.25 -7.64 -1.30
CA GLU A 64 28.95 -8.79 -1.88
C GLU A 64 28.25 -10.12 -1.61
N HIS A 65 27.55 -10.24 -0.48
CA HIS A 65 26.93 -11.49 -0.03
C HIS A 65 25.47 -11.27 0.33
N GLN A 66 24.65 -12.27 0.01
CA GLN A 66 23.26 -12.30 0.46
C GLN A 66 23.21 -12.85 1.88
N VAL A 67 22.25 -12.36 2.65
CA VAL A 67 22.13 -12.66 4.07
C VAL A 67 20.80 -13.34 4.32
N ALA A 68 20.84 -14.50 4.98
CA ALA A 68 19.68 -15.16 5.54
C ALA A 68 19.54 -14.78 7.02
N ILE A 69 18.37 -14.28 7.42
CA ILE A 69 18.05 -14.04 8.83
C ILE A 69 16.89 -14.95 9.21
N GLY A 70 17.01 -15.65 10.33
CA GLY A 70 16.01 -16.65 10.69
C GLY A 70 16.35 -17.44 11.94
N ARG A 71 15.47 -18.35 12.30
CA ARG A 71 15.63 -19.21 13.48
C ARG A 71 16.19 -20.57 13.07
N VAL A 72 17.16 -21.06 13.82
CA VAL A 72 17.64 -22.44 13.72
C VAL A 72 16.64 -23.38 14.40
N PHE A 73 16.10 -24.33 13.66
CA PHE A 73 15.14 -25.31 14.17
C PHE A 73 15.79 -26.63 14.55
N GLN A 74 16.87 -27.03 13.86
CA GLN A 74 17.59 -28.29 14.10
C GLN A 74 19.08 -28.11 13.84
N GLY A 75 19.88 -28.88 14.57
CA GLY A 75 21.33 -28.94 14.42
C GLY A 75 22.05 -27.63 14.72
N SER A 76 23.29 -27.53 14.23
CA SER A 76 24.11 -26.33 14.32
C SER A 76 24.77 -26.01 12.98
N VAL A 77 25.24 -24.76 12.86
CA VAL A 77 25.95 -24.27 11.67
C VAL A 77 27.15 -23.45 12.10
N LYS A 78 28.27 -23.67 11.42
CA LYS A 78 29.54 -23.00 11.69
C LYS A 78 29.98 -22.15 10.52
N VAL A 79 30.79 -21.13 10.82
CA VAL A 79 31.49 -20.37 9.78
C VAL A 79 32.42 -21.30 9.01
N GLY A 80 32.30 -21.29 7.68
CA GLY A 80 33.05 -22.19 6.78
C GLY A 80 32.28 -23.42 6.31
N ASP A 81 31.11 -23.72 6.91
CA ASP A 81 30.27 -24.82 6.44
C ASP A 81 29.71 -24.56 5.04
N VAL A 82 29.51 -25.62 4.28
CA VAL A 82 28.74 -25.58 3.03
C VAL A 82 27.34 -26.10 3.32
N VAL A 83 26.36 -25.21 3.19
CA VAL A 83 24.94 -25.49 3.42
C VAL A 83 24.20 -25.55 2.08
N LYS A 84 22.97 -26.08 2.08
CA LYS A 84 22.08 -26.04 0.92
C LYS A 84 20.91 -25.12 1.16
N VAL A 85 20.75 -24.13 0.30
CA VAL A 85 19.61 -23.20 0.32
C VAL A 85 18.53 -23.76 -0.60
N VAL A 86 17.31 -23.85 -0.06
CA VAL A 86 16.16 -24.51 -0.70
C VAL A 86 14.99 -23.56 -0.75
N LEU A 87 14.36 -23.45 -1.91
CA LEU A 87 13.10 -22.73 -2.11
C LEU A 87 12.26 -23.47 -3.16
N GLY A 88 11.20 -24.15 -2.73
CA GLY A 88 10.45 -25.05 -3.61
C GLY A 88 11.37 -26.13 -4.18
N ASP A 89 11.42 -26.24 -5.51
CA ASP A 89 12.27 -27.20 -6.21
C ASP A 89 13.70 -26.68 -6.46
N GLU A 90 13.95 -25.38 -6.24
CA GLU A 90 15.28 -24.79 -6.42
C GLU A 90 16.19 -25.07 -5.24
N GLN A 91 17.39 -25.60 -5.51
CA GLN A 91 18.38 -25.90 -4.48
C GLN A 91 19.79 -25.49 -4.95
N VAL A 92 20.50 -24.73 -4.12
CA VAL A 92 21.86 -24.27 -4.42
C VAL A 92 22.73 -24.37 -3.17
N ASP A 93 23.93 -24.92 -3.32
CA ASP A 93 24.94 -24.94 -2.25
C ASP A 93 25.41 -23.51 -1.96
N ALA A 94 25.79 -23.21 -0.71
CA ALA A 94 26.40 -21.94 -0.36
C ALA A 94 27.38 -22.10 0.80
N LEU A 95 28.48 -21.34 0.73
CA LEU A 95 29.46 -21.25 1.80
C LEU A 95 28.99 -20.24 2.84
N VAL A 96 28.98 -20.64 4.11
CA VAL A 96 28.73 -19.76 5.26
C VAL A 96 29.97 -18.91 5.51
N LYS A 97 29.86 -17.60 5.26
CA LYS A 97 30.99 -16.66 5.40
C LYS A 97 31.08 -16.05 6.78
N GLU A 98 29.94 -15.79 7.40
CA GLU A 98 29.83 -15.10 8.68
C GLU A 98 28.49 -15.46 9.31
N VAL A 99 28.49 -15.60 10.65
CA VAL A 99 27.29 -15.87 11.44
C VAL A 99 27.28 -14.88 12.60
N LYS A 100 26.14 -14.22 12.82
CA LYS A 100 25.91 -13.35 13.97
C LYS A 100 24.65 -13.77 14.71
N ALA A 101 24.72 -13.78 16.03
CA ALA A 101 23.55 -14.01 16.87
C ALA A 101 22.99 -12.68 17.37
N TYR A 102 21.66 -12.58 17.46
CA TYR A 102 21.02 -11.42 18.09
C TYR A 102 21.09 -11.55 19.62
N ARG A 103 21.58 -10.51 20.28
CA ARG A 103 21.65 -10.36 21.74
C ARG A 103 21.07 -9.00 22.13
N GLY A 104 19.80 -8.99 22.52
CA GLY A 104 19.05 -7.77 22.75
C GLY A 104 18.88 -6.98 21.44
N VAL A 105 19.38 -5.74 21.41
CA VAL A 105 19.36 -4.86 20.23
C VAL A 105 20.64 -4.93 19.39
N HIS A 106 21.62 -5.74 19.81
CA HIS A 106 22.91 -5.87 19.15
C HIS A 106 23.03 -7.22 18.45
N GLN A 107 23.91 -7.25 17.45
CA GLN A 107 24.38 -8.48 16.83
C GLN A 107 25.80 -8.74 17.31
N GLU A 108 26.12 -9.99 17.59
CA GLU A 108 27.43 -10.44 18.01
C GLU A 108 27.92 -11.53 17.05
N ASP A 109 29.16 -11.43 16.59
CA ASP A 109 29.77 -12.44 15.72
C ASP A 109 29.99 -13.73 16.51
N VAL A 110 29.49 -14.85 15.99
CA VAL A 110 29.61 -16.17 16.63
C VAL A 110 30.22 -17.19 15.68
N PRO A 111 31.11 -18.07 16.17
CA PRO A 111 31.71 -19.11 15.32
C PRO A 111 30.72 -20.22 14.95
N GLU A 112 29.70 -20.41 15.79
CA GLU A 112 28.68 -21.46 15.67
C GLU A 112 27.34 -20.92 16.19
N ALA A 113 26.25 -21.35 15.55
CA ALA A 113 24.88 -21.12 16.01
C ALA A 113 24.14 -22.44 16.21
N GLN A 114 23.28 -22.49 17.22
CA GLN A 114 22.58 -23.70 17.65
C GLN A 114 21.06 -23.55 17.59
N VAL A 115 20.34 -24.64 17.87
CA VAL A 115 18.88 -24.66 17.89
C VAL A 115 18.31 -23.60 18.80
N GLY A 116 17.34 -22.85 18.27
CA GLY A 116 16.68 -21.76 18.97
C GLY A 116 17.30 -20.39 18.72
N ASP A 117 18.56 -20.32 18.28
CA ASP A 117 19.18 -19.04 17.95
C ASP A 117 18.46 -18.40 16.75
N ILE A 118 18.24 -17.10 16.87
CA ILE A 118 17.91 -16.23 15.74
C ILE A 118 19.22 -15.65 15.25
N ILE A 119 19.56 -15.93 14.00
CA ILE A 119 20.87 -15.59 13.43
C ILE A 119 20.74 -14.78 12.16
N TRP A 120 21.79 -14.00 11.92
CA TRP A 120 22.12 -13.36 10.66
C TRP A 120 23.26 -14.17 10.04
N MET A 121 23.11 -14.63 8.81
CA MET A 121 24.06 -15.53 8.15
C MET A 121 24.39 -15.03 6.75
N ALA A 122 25.65 -14.68 6.51
CA ALA A 122 26.12 -14.31 5.18
C ALA A 122 26.48 -15.56 4.36
N LEU A 123 25.89 -15.64 3.16
CA LEU A 123 26.00 -16.79 2.26
C LEU A 123 26.69 -16.40 0.95
N LYS A 124 27.66 -17.21 0.55
CA LYS A 124 28.35 -17.08 -0.74
C LYS A 124 28.00 -18.27 -1.64
N PRO A 125 27.23 -18.08 -2.73
CA PRO A 125 26.97 -19.15 -3.69
C PRO A 125 28.25 -19.50 -4.49
N PRO A 126 28.28 -20.68 -5.14
CA PRO A 126 29.25 -21.00 -6.18
C PRO A 126 29.29 -19.93 -7.28
N LEU A 127 30.41 -19.84 -8.00
CA LEU A 127 30.49 -18.97 -9.17
C LEU A 127 29.36 -19.32 -10.16
N ASP A 128 28.80 -18.30 -10.79
CA ASP A 128 27.73 -18.39 -11.79
C ASP A 128 26.38 -18.97 -11.30
N SER A 129 26.19 -19.08 -9.98
CA SER A 129 24.92 -19.51 -9.38
C SER A 129 24.23 -18.36 -8.66
N ARG A 130 22.91 -18.24 -8.83
CA ARG A 130 22.07 -17.33 -8.05
C ARG A 130 21.47 -18.11 -6.87
N LEU A 131 21.60 -17.56 -5.67
CA LEU A 131 21.02 -18.19 -4.50
C LEU A 131 19.49 -18.03 -4.53
N PRO A 132 18.71 -19.11 -4.33
CA PRO A 132 17.26 -19.05 -4.25
C PRO A 132 16.82 -18.58 -2.85
N LEU A 133 17.41 -17.48 -2.36
CA LEU A 133 17.20 -16.99 -1.01
C LEU A 133 16.02 -16.03 -0.98
N LYS A 134 14.90 -16.48 -0.41
CA LYS A 134 13.71 -15.67 -0.11
C LYS A 134 13.19 -16.04 1.27
N ILE A 135 12.37 -15.15 1.85
CA ILE A 135 11.58 -15.48 3.04
C ILE A 135 10.78 -16.76 2.76
N GLY A 136 10.67 -17.64 3.74
CA GLY A 136 10.01 -18.93 3.61
C GLY A 136 10.87 -20.03 3.00
N GLY A 137 12.02 -19.67 2.42
CA GLY A 137 13.06 -20.63 2.06
C GLY A 137 13.69 -21.28 3.29
N SER A 138 14.45 -22.35 3.08
CA SER A 138 15.17 -23.07 4.13
C SER A 138 16.65 -23.15 3.84
N VAL A 139 17.48 -23.03 4.86
CA VAL A 139 18.91 -23.34 4.80
C VAL A 139 19.10 -24.65 5.56
N CYS A 140 19.61 -25.66 4.87
CA CYS A 140 19.71 -27.03 5.36
C CYS A 140 21.15 -27.53 5.32
N ASN A 141 21.41 -28.62 6.03
CA ASN A 141 22.60 -29.43 5.81
C ASN A 141 22.68 -29.87 4.33
N LYS A 142 23.89 -29.83 3.76
CA LYS A 142 24.12 -30.13 2.34
C LYS A 142 23.77 -31.57 1.95
N ASP A 143 24.05 -32.52 2.83
CA ASP A 143 23.92 -33.95 2.57
C ASP A 143 22.54 -34.48 2.99
N ASN A 144 21.81 -33.74 3.84
CA ASN A 144 20.46 -34.08 4.27
C ASN A 144 19.51 -32.89 4.13
N VAL A 145 18.90 -32.79 2.96
CA VAL A 145 18.08 -31.65 2.56
C VAL A 145 16.64 -31.88 2.99
N GLN A 146 16.23 -31.23 4.08
CA GLN A 146 14.86 -31.27 4.58
C GLN A 146 14.36 -29.84 4.78
N ALA A 147 13.63 -29.30 3.80
CA ALA A 147 13.08 -27.96 3.92
C ALA A 147 12.10 -27.88 5.11
N HIS A 148 12.15 -26.77 5.84
CA HIS A 148 11.16 -26.49 6.87
C HIS A 148 9.82 -26.14 6.21
N PRO A 149 8.69 -26.74 6.63
CA PRO A 149 7.38 -26.38 6.11
C PRO A 149 7.13 -24.87 6.27
N TYR A 150 6.63 -24.25 5.22
CA TYR A 150 6.33 -22.83 5.21
C TYR A 150 5.01 -22.60 4.50
N THR A 151 4.13 -21.81 5.12
CA THR A 151 2.88 -21.38 4.51
C THR A 151 3.09 -19.99 3.92
N PRO A 152 3.04 -19.85 2.58
CA PRO A 152 3.20 -18.55 1.96
C PRO A 152 2.03 -17.62 2.32
N PRO A 153 2.26 -16.29 2.27
CA PRO A 153 1.23 -15.28 2.15
C PRO A 153 0.08 -15.59 1.20
N ASP A 154 -1.07 -14.98 1.47
CA ASP A 154 -2.16 -14.88 0.50
C ASP A 154 -1.68 -14.24 -0.81
N GLU A 155 -2.25 -14.72 -1.92
CA GLU A 155 -1.97 -14.22 -3.26
C GLU A 155 -2.37 -12.75 -3.43
N PRO A 156 -1.71 -12.00 -4.33
CA PRO A 156 -2.07 -10.61 -4.57
C PRO A 156 -3.45 -10.48 -5.23
N THR A 157 -4.24 -9.54 -4.74
CA THR A 157 -5.62 -9.27 -5.19
C THR A 157 -5.74 -7.93 -5.92
N TYR A 158 -4.75 -7.05 -5.75
CA TYR A 158 -4.79 -5.66 -6.18
C TYR A 158 -3.57 -5.30 -7.04
N THR A 159 -3.81 -4.54 -8.10
CA THR A 159 -2.81 -4.22 -9.14
C THR A 159 -2.70 -2.71 -9.35
N LEU A 160 -1.47 -2.22 -9.40
CA LEU A 160 -1.11 -0.87 -9.82
C LEU A 160 -0.11 -0.93 -10.97
N VAL A 161 -0.28 -0.07 -11.96
CA VAL A 161 0.70 0.08 -13.04
C VAL A 161 1.45 1.39 -12.84
N LEU A 162 2.77 1.28 -12.72
CA LEU A 162 3.70 2.39 -12.59
C LEU A 162 4.37 2.67 -13.92
N THR A 163 4.45 3.94 -14.30
CA THR A 163 5.10 4.40 -15.52
C THR A 163 6.05 5.56 -15.23
N LYS A 164 6.92 5.86 -16.19
CA LYS A 164 7.72 7.09 -16.16
C LYS A 164 6.80 8.31 -16.09
N ASN A 165 7.18 9.31 -15.31
CA ASN A 165 6.48 10.59 -15.29
C ASN A 165 6.65 11.33 -16.63
N ASN A 166 5.54 11.52 -17.34
CA ASN A 166 5.49 12.24 -18.61
C ASN A 166 4.72 13.57 -18.51
N ALA A 167 4.35 14.02 -17.30
CA ALA A 167 3.75 15.33 -17.08
C ALA A 167 4.73 16.46 -17.45
N SER A 168 4.19 17.64 -17.81
CA SER A 168 5.00 18.85 -18.03
C SER A 168 5.76 19.30 -16.77
N TRP A 169 5.29 18.86 -15.59
CA TRP A 169 5.92 19.09 -14.28
C TRP A 169 7.06 18.12 -13.94
N ALA A 170 7.44 17.23 -14.86
CA ALA A 170 8.47 16.24 -14.59
C ALA A 170 9.83 16.87 -14.23
N GLY A 171 10.47 16.34 -13.19
CA GLY A 171 11.80 16.79 -12.74
C GLY A 171 11.82 18.12 -11.99
N LYS A 172 10.66 18.65 -11.56
CA LYS A 172 10.57 19.87 -10.74
C LYS A 172 10.80 19.61 -9.25
N GLU A 173 10.45 18.42 -8.77
CA GLU A 173 10.47 18.07 -7.34
C GLU A 173 11.44 16.94 -6.98
N ALA A 174 11.83 16.12 -7.96
CA ALA A 174 12.83 15.07 -7.79
C ALA A 174 14.21 15.50 -8.34
N GLU A 175 15.28 15.01 -7.68
CA GLU A 175 16.65 15.28 -8.08
C GLU A 175 17.13 14.33 -9.19
N GLY A 176 17.69 14.88 -10.27
CA GLY A 176 18.25 14.10 -11.38
C GLY A 176 17.26 13.83 -12.51
N ASN A 177 17.76 13.27 -13.62
CA ASN A 177 16.92 13.06 -14.80
C ASN A 177 16.00 11.82 -14.65
N ALA A 178 14.89 11.83 -15.39
CA ALA A 178 13.85 10.81 -15.29
C ALA A 178 14.36 9.38 -15.61
N THR A 179 15.34 9.23 -16.49
CA THR A 179 15.93 7.92 -16.82
C THR A 179 16.74 7.36 -15.65
N ALA A 180 17.58 8.18 -15.00
CA ALA A 180 18.34 7.76 -13.84
C ALA A 180 17.42 7.43 -12.65
N GLN A 181 16.35 8.21 -12.46
CA GLN A 181 15.31 7.94 -11.48
C GLN A 181 14.67 6.56 -11.70
N MET A 182 14.27 6.24 -12.94
CA MET A 182 13.68 4.94 -13.27
C MET A 182 14.64 3.77 -12.99
N ILE A 183 15.93 3.90 -13.33
CA ILE A 183 16.94 2.87 -13.04
C ILE A 183 17.06 2.62 -11.53
N LYS A 184 17.15 3.70 -10.74
CA LYS A 184 17.23 3.61 -9.27
C LYS A 184 15.95 3.00 -8.69
N LEU A 185 14.78 3.43 -9.16
CA LEU A 185 13.49 2.89 -8.75
C LEU A 185 13.41 1.39 -9.02
N ARG A 186 13.81 0.93 -10.22
CA ARG A 186 13.87 -0.51 -10.54
C ARG A 186 14.80 -1.27 -9.60
N LYS A 187 15.95 -0.70 -9.24
CA LYS A 187 16.86 -1.31 -8.26
C LYS A 187 16.21 -1.42 -6.88
N THR A 188 15.50 -0.39 -6.43
CA THR A 188 14.75 -0.39 -5.17
C THR A 188 13.65 -1.46 -5.19
N LEU A 189 12.86 -1.53 -6.26
CA LEU A 189 11.82 -2.56 -6.41
C LEU A 189 12.39 -3.99 -6.43
N ARG A 190 13.58 -4.22 -7.01
CA ARG A 190 14.27 -5.52 -6.92
C ARG A 190 14.62 -5.88 -5.49
N LYS A 191 15.04 -4.92 -4.67
CA LYS A 191 15.32 -5.15 -3.25
C LYS A 191 14.03 -5.44 -2.49
N GLU A 192 12.97 -4.69 -2.78
CA GLU A 192 11.66 -4.90 -2.18
C GLU A 192 11.12 -6.32 -2.46
N LEU A 193 11.28 -6.84 -3.68
CA LEU A 193 10.90 -8.21 -4.05
C LEU A 193 11.61 -9.30 -3.22
N MET A 194 12.76 -9.00 -2.60
CA MET A 194 13.48 -9.96 -1.75
C MET A 194 12.90 -10.05 -0.34
N VAL A 195 12.35 -8.93 0.16
CA VAL A 195 11.86 -8.79 1.54
C VAL A 195 10.34 -8.85 1.64
N ASN A 196 9.64 -8.61 0.53
CA ASN A 196 8.19 -8.53 0.49
C ASN A 196 7.62 -9.69 -0.33
N GLN A 197 7.27 -10.78 0.35
CA GLN A 197 6.72 -11.96 -0.32
C GLN A 197 5.36 -11.75 -0.98
N ALA A 198 4.60 -10.78 -0.50
CA ALA A 198 3.26 -10.55 -1.01
C ALA A 198 3.25 -9.63 -2.25
N LEU A 199 4.40 -9.01 -2.55
CA LEU A 199 4.58 -8.19 -3.72
C LEU A 199 5.02 -9.06 -4.90
N GLN A 200 4.29 -8.96 -5.99
CA GLN A 200 4.68 -9.50 -7.29
C GLN A 200 4.87 -8.33 -8.25
N ILE A 201 5.89 -8.42 -9.11
CA ILE A 201 6.15 -7.38 -10.11
C ILE A 201 6.31 -8.03 -11.47
N ASP A 202 5.50 -7.57 -12.42
CA ASP A 202 5.63 -7.93 -13.83
C ASP A 202 6.29 -6.79 -14.61
N ASN A 203 7.05 -7.15 -15.64
CA ASN A 203 7.68 -6.22 -16.59
C ASN A 203 8.56 -5.14 -15.93
N LEU A 204 9.35 -5.52 -14.91
CA LEU A 204 10.18 -4.58 -14.14
C LEU A 204 11.15 -3.74 -15.00
N ASP A 205 11.62 -4.28 -16.12
CA ASP A 205 12.55 -3.61 -17.03
C ASP A 205 11.86 -2.89 -18.20
N GLY A 206 10.55 -3.01 -18.33
CA GLY A 206 9.76 -2.34 -19.36
C GLY A 206 9.38 -0.90 -19.01
N ASP A 207 8.64 -0.26 -19.93
CA ASP A 207 8.16 1.12 -19.77
C ASP A 207 7.00 1.25 -18.77
N GLU A 208 6.20 0.19 -18.64
CA GLU A 208 5.14 0.03 -17.65
C GLU A 208 5.50 -1.13 -16.72
N ILE A 209 5.59 -0.84 -15.41
CA ILE A 209 5.88 -1.81 -14.35
C ILE A 209 4.57 -2.12 -13.64
N THR A 210 4.17 -3.39 -13.65
CA THR A 210 2.92 -3.80 -12.98
C THR A 210 3.25 -4.34 -11.60
N LEU A 211 2.74 -3.69 -10.56
CA LEU A 211 2.87 -4.08 -9.16
C LEU A 211 1.58 -4.79 -8.72
N ARG A 212 1.68 -5.98 -8.15
CA ARG A 212 0.54 -6.70 -7.55
C ARG A 212 0.79 -6.94 -6.07
N GLY A 213 -0.21 -6.67 -5.24
CA GLY A 213 -0.13 -6.85 -3.79
C GLY A 213 -1.45 -7.31 -3.17
N ARG A 214 -1.45 -7.59 -1.86
CA ARG A 214 -2.63 -8.09 -1.13
C ARG A 214 -3.82 -7.15 -1.02
N GLY A 215 -3.65 -5.89 -1.40
CA GLY A 215 -4.72 -4.91 -1.29
C GLY A 215 -4.24 -3.47 -1.46
N PRO A 216 -5.18 -2.51 -1.40
CA PRO A 216 -4.88 -1.09 -1.59
C PRO A 216 -3.86 -0.54 -0.60
N LEU A 217 -3.97 -0.90 0.69
CA LEU A 217 -3.09 -0.39 1.74
C LEU A 217 -1.64 -0.86 1.53
N HIS A 218 -1.45 -2.13 1.19
CA HIS A 218 -0.12 -2.71 0.97
C HIS A 218 0.64 -1.95 -0.13
N LEU A 219 0.01 -1.75 -1.30
CA LEU A 219 0.67 -1.02 -2.38
C LEU A 219 0.77 0.49 -2.08
N SER A 220 -0.18 1.09 -1.37
CA SER A 220 -0.11 2.51 -0.98
C SER A 220 1.10 2.79 -0.09
N VAL A 221 1.42 1.91 0.86
CA VAL A 221 2.63 2.02 1.71
C VAL A 221 3.91 1.92 0.88
N LEU A 222 3.95 1.02 -0.11
CA LEU A 222 5.10 0.91 -1.02
C LEU A 222 5.29 2.19 -1.82
N ILE A 223 4.22 2.69 -2.46
CA ILE A 223 4.26 3.94 -3.24
C ILE A 223 4.68 5.13 -2.36
N GLU A 224 4.13 5.24 -1.15
CA GLU A 224 4.47 6.31 -0.21
C GLU A 224 5.93 6.23 0.24
N SER A 225 6.46 5.01 0.42
CA SER A 225 7.88 4.80 0.73
C SER A 225 8.78 5.22 -0.44
N LEU A 226 8.41 4.86 -1.68
CA LEU A 226 9.11 5.32 -2.89
C LEU A 226 9.09 6.85 -3.00
N ARG A 227 7.93 7.48 -2.73
CA ARG A 227 7.79 8.93 -2.71
C ARG A 227 8.74 9.58 -1.70
N ARG A 228 8.78 9.07 -0.47
CA ARG A 228 9.66 9.57 0.61
C ARG A 228 11.15 9.35 0.34
N MET A 229 11.49 8.34 -0.45
CA MET A 229 12.85 8.12 -0.95
C MET A 229 13.26 9.08 -2.07
N GLY A 230 12.36 9.97 -2.52
CA GLY A 230 12.67 10.98 -3.52
C GLY A 230 12.39 10.57 -4.97
N PHE A 231 11.65 9.48 -5.18
CA PHE A 231 11.28 9.04 -6.52
C PHE A 231 10.10 9.82 -7.10
N GLU A 232 10.07 9.89 -8.43
CA GLU A 232 9.00 10.51 -9.21
C GLU A 232 8.55 9.57 -10.33
N PHE A 233 7.22 9.36 -10.43
CA PHE A 233 6.60 8.43 -11.38
C PHE A 233 5.11 8.71 -11.52
N GLU A 234 4.46 8.03 -12.46
CA GLU A 234 3.01 8.06 -12.64
C GLU A 234 2.39 6.70 -12.33
N LEU A 235 1.16 6.72 -11.83
CA LEU A 235 0.34 5.53 -11.58
C LEU A 235 -0.92 5.59 -12.44
N ARG A 236 -1.29 4.45 -13.02
CA ARG A 236 -2.61 4.27 -13.63
C ARG A 236 -3.65 3.98 -12.55
N ALA A 237 -4.92 4.12 -12.92
CA ALA A 237 -6.02 3.71 -12.06
C ALA A 237 -5.84 2.24 -11.61
N PRO A 238 -6.10 1.93 -10.33
CA PRO A 238 -5.97 0.58 -9.82
C PRO A 238 -6.94 -0.39 -10.47
N SER A 239 -6.57 -1.66 -10.46
CA SER A 239 -7.44 -2.76 -10.89
C SER A 239 -7.28 -3.97 -9.97
N VAL A 240 -8.23 -4.91 -10.05
CA VAL A 240 -8.16 -6.19 -9.34
C VAL A 240 -7.80 -7.33 -10.27
N VAL A 241 -7.19 -8.37 -9.71
CA VAL A 241 -6.88 -9.60 -10.46
C VAL A 241 -8.18 -10.38 -10.63
N ARG A 242 -8.72 -10.45 -11.85
CA ARG A 242 -9.90 -11.28 -12.16
C ARG A 242 -9.47 -12.68 -12.60
N ARG A 243 -10.31 -13.68 -12.32
CA ARG A 243 -10.10 -15.08 -12.73
C ARG A 243 -11.36 -15.66 -13.34
N GLU A 244 -11.20 -16.53 -14.32
CA GLU A 244 -12.29 -17.37 -14.80
C GLU A 244 -12.32 -18.64 -13.97
N ILE A 245 -13.44 -18.90 -13.28
CA ILE A 245 -13.67 -20.08 -12.45
C ILE A 245 -14.98 -20.69 -12.92
N ASP A 246 -14.95 -21.97 -13.32
CA ASP A 246 -16.12 -22.70 -13.82
C ASP A 246 -16.88 -21.98 -14.96
N GLY A 247 -16.17 -21.26 -15.82
CA GLY A 247 -16.74 -20.50 -16.95
C GLY A 247 -17.36 -19.15 -16.58
N GLN A 248 -17.21 -18.70 -15.33
CA GLN A 248 -17.68 -17.39 -14.85
C GLN A 248 -16.49 -16.50 -14.47
N MET A 249 -16.58 -15.22 -14.83
CA MET A 249 -15.63 -14.21 -14.37
C MET A 249 -15.87 -13.90 -12.89
N CYS A 250 -14.84 -14.13 -12.09
CA CYS A 250 -14.81 -13.88 -10.66
C CYS A 250 -13.80 -12.79 -10.31
N GLU A 251 -14.11 -12.02 -9.27
CA GLU A 251 -13.24 -11.00 -8.68
C GLU A 251 -12.96 -11.32 -7.20
N PRO A 252 -11.87 -10.81 -6.62
CA PRO A 252 -11.52 -11.10 -5.23
C PRO A 252 -12.38 -10.28 -4.27
N PHE A 253 -12.87 -10.92 -3.21
CA PHE A 253 -13.62 -10.31 -2.12
C PHE A 253 -12.88 -10.43 -0.80
N GLU A 254 -13.18 -9.49 0.08
CA GLU A 254 -12.72 -9.50 1.46
C GLU A 254 -13.88 -9.46 2.43
N ARG A 255 -13.69 -10.13 3.56
CA ARG A 255 -14.57 -10.05 4.72
C ARG A 255 -14.04 -8.99 5.68
N LEU A 256 -14.83 -7.95 5.85
CA LEU A 256 -14.58 -6.82 6.73
C LEU A 256 -15.25 -7.09 8.08
N ALA A 257 -14.47 -7.02 9.16
CA ALA A 257 -14.96 -7.02 10.53
C ALA A 257 -14.84 -5.59 11.07
N MET A 258 -15.97 -4.90 11.16
CA MET A 258 -16.05 -3.50 11.57
C MET A 258 -16.74 -3.36 12.92
N GLU A 259 -16.07 -2.77 13.89
CA GLU A 259 -16.65 -2.45 15.20
C GLU A 259 -16.74 -0.93 15.38
N TYR A 260 -17.90 -0.39 15.74
CA TYR A 260 -18.09 1.06 15.82
C TYR A 260 -19.19 1.45 16.82
N PRO A 261 -19.17 2.71 17.31
CA PRO A 261 -20.23 3.21 18.18
C PRO A 261 -21.60 3.18 17.51
N GLN A 262 -22.64 2.80 18.25
CA GLN A 262 -24.01 2.77 17.74
C GLN A 262 -24.47 4.16 17.21
N SER A 263 -23.93 5.25 17.75
CA SER A 263 -24.24 6.62 17.33
C SER A 263 -23.96 6.90 15.85
N CYS A 264 -22.99 6.20 15.23
CA CYS A 264 -22.63 6.39 13.82
C CYS A 264 -23.09 5.22 12.92
N ALA A 265 -23.98 4.36 13.41
CA ALA A 265 -24.41 3.16 12.68
C ALA A 265 -25.01 3.47 11.30
N ASN A 266 -25.88 4.48 11.21
CA ASN A 266 -26.53 4.85 9.95
C ASN A 266 -25.52 5.35 8.90
N GLU A 267 -24.51 6.10 9.32
CA GLU A 267 -23.47 6.63 8.44
C GLU A 267 -22.56 5.51 7.92
N VAL A 268 -22.17 4.58 8.81
CA VAL A 268 -21.37 3.40 8.45
C VAL A 268 -22.14 2.50 7.48
N MET A 269 -23.41 2.21 7.76
CA MET A 269 -24.24 1.41 6.87
C MET A 269 -24.46 2.08 5.51
N SER A 270 -24.64 3.40 5.50
CA SER A 270 -24.73 4.16 4.24
C SER A 270 -23.44 4.09 3.43
N LEU A 271 -22.27 4.15 4.09
CA LEU A 271 -20.97 4.00 3.44
C LEU A 271 -20.80 2.61 2.83
N VAL A 272 -21.13 1.55 3.58
CA VAL A 272 -21.07 0.16 3.11
C VAL A 272 -21.99 -0.04 1.91
N ALA A 273 -23.23 0.43 1.98
CA ALA A 273 -24.20 0.34 0.89
C ALA A 273 -23.73 1.09 -0.37
N THR A 274 -23.17 2.29 -0.22
CA THR A 274 -22.64 3.09 -1.35
C THR A 274 -21.48 2.38 -2.06
N LYS A 275 -20.73 1.55 -1.33
CA LYS A 275 -19.63 0.73 -1.85
C LYS A 275 -20.06 -0.69 -2.23
N HIS A 276 -21.37 -0.96 -2.29
CA HIS A 276 -21.95 -2.27 -2.63
C HIS A 276 -21.43 -3.42 -1.74
N GLY A 277 -21.16 -3.14 -0.47
CA GLY A 277 -20.84 -4.19 0.50
C GLY A 277 -22.10 -4.93 0.94
N GLU A 278 -22.00 -6.25 1.01
CA GLU A 278 -23.04 -7.13 1.53
C GLU A 278 -22.86 -7.31 3.04
N VAL A 279 -23.86 -6.92 3.83
CA VAL A 279 -23.82 -7.14 5.27
C VAL A 279 -24.22 -8.58 5.57
N VAL A 280 -23.28 -9.35 6.10
CA VAL A 280 -23.47 -10.77 6.45
C VAL A 280 -24.12 -10.90 7.81
N ASP A 281 -23.63 -10.15 8.80
CA ASP A 281 -24.09 -10.22 10.18
C ASP A 281 -23.86 -8.89 10.92
N ILE A 282 -24.72 -8.56 11.88
CA ILE A 282 -24.54 -7.43 12.78
C ILE A 282 -24.85 -7.89 14.20
N LYS A 283 -23.90 -7.67 15.12
CA LYS A 283 -24.01 -8.02 16.54
C LYS A 283 -23.84 -6.79 17.42
N ASN A 284 -24.58 -6.78 18.53
CA ASN A 284 -24.31 -5.86 19.63
C ASN A 284 -23.16 -6.43 20.46
N VAL A 285 -22.01 -5.75 20.46
CA VAL A 285 -20.87 -6.10 21.33
C VAL A 285 -21.12 -5.59 22.75
N SER A 286 -21.74 -4.42 22.86
CA SER A 286 -22.22 -3.80 24.10
C SER A 286 -23.38 -2.86 23.79
N ASP A 287 -23.96 -2.23 24.82
CA ASP A 287 -25.04 -1.25 24.67
C ASP A 287 -24.65 -0.01 23.83
N GLU A 288 -23.36 0.22 23.61
CA GLU A 288 -22.87 1.38 22.87
C GLU A 288 -22.14 1.01 21.57
N ARG A 289 -21.92 -0.29 21.29
CA ARG A 289 -21.05 -0.74 20.19
C ARG A 289 -21.66 -1.86 19.38
N LEU A 290 -21.55 -1.71 18.06
CA LEU A 290 -21.94 -2.70 17.07
C LEU A 290 -20.70 -3.31 16.42
N ALA A 291 -20.77 -4.59 16.11
CA ALA A 291 -19.86 -5.28 15.21
C ALA A 291 -20.63 -5.70 13.96
N ALA A 292 -20.13 -5.35 12.78
CA ALA A 292 -20.70 -5.76 11.50
C ALA A 292 -19.67 -6.55 10.70
N ASP A 293 -20.10 -7.72 10.22
CA ASP A 293 -19.39 -8.52 9.23
C ASP A 293 -19.92 -8.15 7.84
N VAL A 294 -19.04 -7.71 6.95
CA VAL A 294 -19.40 -7.26 5.60
C VAL A 294 -18.53 -7.96 4.57
N LEU A 295 -19.12 -8.45 3.50
CA LEU A 295 -18.42 -9.01 2.35
C LEU A 295 -18.39 -7.96 1.23
N MET A 296 -17.22 -7.67 0.66
CA MET A 296 -17.09 -6.64 -0.37
C MET A 296 -16.01 -6.97 -1.41
N PRO A 297 -16.21 -6.61 -2.69
CA PRO A 297 -15.16 -6.70 -3.70
C PRO A 297 -13.95 -5.82 -3.36
N VAL A 298 -12.73 -6.33 -3.52
CA VAL A 298 -11.48 -5.60 -3.24
C VAL A 298 -11.43 -4.26 -3.99
N ARG A 299 -11.93 -4.20 -5.22
CA ARG A 299 -11.87 -2.98 -6.06
C ARG A 299 -12.67 -1.81 -5.46
N LEU A 300 -13.67 -2.09 -4.63
CA LEU A 300 -14.53 -1.08 -4.02
C LEU A 300 -14.01 -0.62 -2.64
N MET A 301 -13.03 -1.33 -2.07
CA MET A 301 -12.47 -1.01 -0.76
C MET A 301 -11.54 0.20 -0.72
N THR A 302 -11.05 0.68 -1.87
CA THR A 302 -10.14 1.83 -1.90
C THR A 302 -10.81 3.04 -1.22
N ASP A 303 -10.09 3.67 -0.29
CA ASP A 303 -10.55 4.74 0.65
C ASP A 303 -11.50 4.35 1.79
N LEU A 304 -11.99 3.10 1.83
CA LEU A 304 -13.04 2.69 2.76
C LEU A 304 -12.60 2.83 4.22
N SER A 305 -11.41 2.35 4.57
CA SER A 305 -10.85 2.42 5.93
C SER A 305 -10.68 3.88 6.39
N THR A 306 -10.16 4.74 5.53
CA THR A 306 -9.96 6.16 5.80
C THR A 306 -11.30 6.88 6.01
N ARG A 307 -12.33 6.58 5.20
CA ARG A 307 -13.68 7.13 5.38
C ARG A 307 -14.36 6.61 6.64
N PHE A 308 -14.25 5.32 6.91
CA PHE A 308 -14.78 4.69 8.14
C PHE A 308 -14.15 5.32 9.39
N ASN A 309 -12.83 5.52 9.41
CA ASN A 309 -12.14 6.18 10.51
C ASN A 309 -12.60 7.63 10.71
N LYS A 310 -12.85 8.38 9.62
CA LYS A 310 -13.41 9.74 9.68
C LYS A 310 -14.83 9.74 10.27
N LEU A 311 -15.72 8.86 9.78
CA LEU A 311 -17.11 8.75 10.26
C LEU A 311 -17.20 8.35 11.74
N THR A 312 -16.33 7.45 12.19
CA THR A 312 -16.32 6.99 13.59
C THR A 312 -15.57 7.94 14.53
N GLY A 313 -14.91 8.96 13.99
CA GLY A 313 -14.00 9.83 14.75
C GLY A 313 -12.82 9.07 15.37
N GLY A 314 -12.34 8.02 14.69
CA GLY A 314 -11.25 7.16 15.15
C GLY A 314 -11.61 6.16 16.25
N ARG A 315 -12.89 6.06 16.63
CA ARG A 315 -13.38 5.11 17.66
C ARG A 315 -13.78 3.74 17.09
N GLY A 316 -13.72 3.60 15.77
CA GLY A 316 -14.00 2.37 15.06
C GLY A 316 -12.77 1.45 15.01
N VAL A 317 -13.02 0.15 14.97
CA VAL A 317 -12.04 -0.89 14.64
C VAL A 317 -12.41 -1.41 13.26
N PHE A 318 -11.45 -1.42 12.34
CA PHE A 318 -11.64 -1.92 10.98
C PHE A 318 -10.61 -3.00 10.72
N ASN A 319 -11.07 -4.23 10.55
CA ASN A 319 -10.24 -5.35 10.12
C ASN A 319 -10.80 -5.91 8.83
N HIS A 320 -9.94 -6.50 8.02
CA HIS A 320 -10.34 -7.19 6.81
C HIS A 320 -9.46 -8.41 6.59
N VAL A 321 -10.02 -9.42 5.94
CA VAL A 321 -9.30 -10.63 5.55
C VAL A 321 -9.83 -11.07 4.19
N PHE A 322 -8.93 -11.61 3.36
CA PHE A 322 -9.32 -12.21 2.09
C PHE A 322 -10.30 -13.36 2.34
N ASP A 323 -11.43 -13.32 1.66
CA ASP A 323 -12.48 -14.34 1.78
C ASP A 323 -12.38 -15.36 0.65
N GLY A 324 -12.30 -14.88 -0.60
CA GLY A 324 -12.23 -15.73 -1.78
C GLY A 324 -12.52 -14.99 -3.08
N TYR A 325 -12.54 -15.74 -4.18
CA TYR A 325 -13.03 -15.26 -5.47
C TYR A 325 -14.54 -15.55 -5.56
N HIS A 326 -15.32 -14.51 -5.82
CA HIS A 326 -16.76 -14.61 -6.02
C HIS A 326 -17.14 -14.05 -7.40
N PRO A 327 -18.32 -14.40 -7.94
CA PRO A 327 -18.82 -13.82 -9.19
C PRO A 327 -18.73 -12.30 -9.20
N GLU A 328 -18.25 -11.75 -10.33
CA GLU A 328 -18.11 -10.29 -10.48
C GLU A 328 -19.44 -9.56 -10.26
N VAL A 329 -19.41 -8.53 -9.41
CA VAL A 329 -20.58 -7.71 -9.14
C VAL A 329 -20.81 -6.80 -10.36
N PRO A 330 -22.00 -6.82 -10.99
CA PRO A 330 -22.30 -6.07 -12.21
C PRO A 330 -22.52 -4.58 -11.92
N VAL A 331 -21.50 -3.92 -11.37
CA VAL A 331 -21.50 -2.50 -11.02
C VAL A 331 -20.36 -1.81 -11.74
N ASP A 332 -20.69 -0.97 -12.72
CA ASP A 332 -19.74 -0.06 -13.34
C ASP A 332 -19.37 1.04 -12.33
N SER A 333 -18.16 0.97 -11.77
CA SER A 333 -17.65 2.00 -10.84
C SER A 333 -17.11 3.22 -11.61
N ILE A 334 -17.88 3.73 -12.57
CA ILE A 334 -17.50 4.97 -13.26
C ILE A 334 -17.90 6.14 -12.37
N ARG A 335 -16.91 6.96 -12.00
CA ARG A 335 -17.14 8.20 -11.26
C ARG A 335 -18.18 9.06 -11.99
N GLU A 336 -19.18 9.51 -11.25
CA GLU A 336 -20.27 10.34 -11.77
C GLU A 336 -19.84 11.77 -12.14
N THR A 337 -18.89 12.32 -11.38
CA THR A 337 -18.36 13.67 -11.58
C THR A 337 -17.35 13.73 -12.72
N GLY A 338 -17.35 14.85 -13.43
CA GLY A 338 -16.30 15.17 -14.40
C GLY A 338 -15.06 15.76 -13.72
N THR A 339 -14.04 16.12 -14.49
CA THR A 339 -12.84 16.81 -13.98
C THR A 339 -12.88 18.31 -14.23
N LEU A 340 -12.20 19.08 -13.36
CA LEU A 340 -11.73 20.42 -13.66
C LEU A 340 -10.23 20.33 -13.96
N CYS A 341 -9.80 20.72 -15.16
CA CYS A 341 -8.42 20.57 -15.61
C CYS A 341 -7.76 21.91 -15.93
N ALA A 342 -6.55 22.12 -15.41
CA ALA A 342 -5.79 23.35 -15.63
C ALA A 342 -5.44 23.54 -17.11
N GLN A 343 -5.72 24.72 -17.63
CA GLN A 343 -5.39 25.13 -19.01
C GLN A 343 -4.04 25.82 -19.15
N GLU A 344 -3.37 26.15 -18.04
CA GLU A 344 -2.08 26.83 -18.06
C GLU A 344 -1.24 26.44 -16.84
N ASP A 345 0.08 26.56 -17.00
CA ASP A 345 1.03 26.45 -15.89
C ASP A 345 1.00 27.75 -15.06
N GLY A 346 1.06 27.64 -13.74
CA GLY A 346 1.20 28.81 -12.88
C GLY A 346 0.73 28.60 -11.44
N ILE A 347 0.64 29.72 -10.72
CA ILE A 347 0.20 29.75 -9.32
C ILE A 347 -1.30 30.00 -9.26
N VAL A 348 -2.02 29.13 -8.57
CA VAL A 348 -3.46 29.21 -8.36
C VAL A 348 -3.84 30.51 -7.66
N GLN A 349 -4.78 31.24 -8.26
CA GLN A 349 -5.26 32.53 -7.76
C GLN A 349 -6.63 32.38 -7.07
N GLN A 350 -6.76 32.96 -5.88
CA GLN A 350 -8.02 32.92 -5.12
C GLN A 350 -9.21 33.48 -5.92
N TYR A 351 -8.98 34.55 -6.69
CA TYR A 351 -10.00 35.15 -7.56
C TYR A 351 -10.60 34.14 -8.55
N SER A 352 -9.74 33.33 -9.17
CA SER A 352 -10.16 32.32 -10.16
C SER A 352 -10.91 31.16 -9.51
N LEU A 353 -10.45 30.68 -8.36
CA LEU A 353 -11.16 29.65 -7.60
C LEU A 353 -12.57 30.11 -7.19
N GLY A 354 -12.69 31.34 -6.70
CA GLY A 354 -13.98 31.94 -6.35
C GLY A 354 -14.91 32.07 -7.56
N GLY A 355 -14.39 32.48 -8.72
CA GLY A 355 -15.16 32.58 -9.97
C GLY A 355 -15.63 31.23 -10.52
N LEU A 356 -14.92 30.14 -10.21
CA LEU A 356 -15.20 28.78 -10.66
C LEU A 356 -15.86 27.91 -9.58
N SER A 357 -16.15 28.46 -8.39
CA SER A 357 -16.75 27.76 -7.25
C SER A 357 -18.07 27.05 -7.60
N ALA A 358 -18.86 27.63 -8.50
CA ALA A 358 -20.13 27.04 -8.95
C ALA A 358 -19.96 25.81 -9.86
N ASN A 359 -18.74 25.54 -10.36
CA ASN A 359 -18.46 24.39 -11.22
C ASN A 359 -18.18 23.12 -10.41
N GLY A 360 -17.66 23.26 -9.19
CA GLY A 360 -17.47 22.13 -8.30
C GLY A 360 -16.43 22.37 -7.21
N ARG A 361 -15.76 21.28 -6.83
CA ARG A 361 -14.88 21.23 -5.66
C ARG A 361 -13.43 21.10 -6.10
N PHE A 362 -12.55 21.90 -5.51
CA PHE A 362 -11.14 21.97 -5.87
C PHE A 362 -10.28 21.07 -4.98
N PHE A 363 -9.24 20.50 -5.58
CA PHE A 363 -8.17 19.76 -4.90
C PHE A 363 -6.94 20.63 -4.65
N VAL A 364 -6.93 21.84 -5.19
CA VAL A 364 -5.90 22.86 -5.04
C VAL A 364 -6.45 24.09 -4.34
N GLN A 365 -5.58 24.84 -3.68
CA GLN A 365 -5.90 26.09 -3.01
C GLN A 365 -5.05 27.24 -3.55
N HIS A 366 -5.38 28.47 -3.14
CA HIS A 366 -4.58 29.64 -3.51
C HIS A 366 -3.11 29.48 -3.09
N GLY A 367 -2.20 29.74 -4.03
CA GLY A 367 -0.76 29.64 -3.81
C GLY A 367 -0.15 28.32 -4.29
N ASP A 368 -0.97 27.30 -4.60
CA ASP A 368 -0.47 26.04 -5.15
C ASP A 368 0.04 26.23 -6.59
N ASP A 369 1.14 25.55 -6.94
CA ASP A 369 1.63 25.46 -8.31
C ASP A 369 0.88 24.38 -9.10
N VAL A 370 0.34 24.74 -10.27
CA VAL A 370 -0.34 23.82 -11.18
C VAL A 370 0.32 23.81 -12.56
N TYR A 371 0.08 22.74 -13.29
CA TYR A 371 0.56 22.59 -14.66
C TYR A 371 -0.57 22.21 -15.63
N TYR A 372 -0.34 22.45 -16.93
CA TYR A 372 -1.25 22.16 -18.02
C TYR A 372 -1.70 20.69 -18.01
N GLY A 373 -3.01 20.46 -17.96
CA GLY A 373 -3.60 19.13 -17.91
C GLY A 373 -3.68 18.49 -16.53
N GLN A 374 -3.15 19.15 -15.49
CA GLN A 374 -3.38 18.76 -14.10
C GLN A 374 -4.87 18.85 -13.77
N VAL A 375 -5.41 17.82 -13.14
CA VAL A 375 -6.74 17.85 -12.52
C VAL A 375 -6.63 18.70 -11.25
N VAL A 376 -7.38 19.79 -11.21
CA VAL A 376 -7.41 20.76 -10.11
C VAL A 376 -8.67 20.65 -9.27
N GLY A 377 -9.62 19.81 -9.66
CA GLY A 377 -10.85 19.57 -8.94
C GLY A 377 -11.81 18.64 -9.68
N GLU A 378 -12.98 18.44 -9.09
CA GLU A 378 -14.09 17.71 -9.68
C GLU A 378 -15.21 18.66 -10.13
N ASN A 379 -15.78 18.38 -11.30
CA ASN A 379 -16.93 19.07 -11.83
C ASN A 379 -18.20 18.39 -11.31
N THR A 380 -18.88 19.05 -10.38
CA THR A 380 -20.15 18.58 -9.80
C THR A 380 -21.36 19.16 -10.53
N LYS A 381 -21.15 20.19 -11.36
CA LYS A 381 -22.23 20.88 -12.07
C LYS A 381 -22.76 20.08 -13.25
N VAL A 382 -21.88 19.47 -14.02
CA VAL A 382 -22.24 18.68 -15.21
C VAL A 382 -21.63 17.29 -15.09
N PHE A 383 -22.51 16.30 -14.98
CA PHE A 383 -22.16 14.89 -14.87
C PHE A 383 -21.19 14.47 -15.99
N GLY A 384 -20.08 13.82 -15.65
CA GLY A 384 -19.12 13.28 -16.60
C GLY A 384 -18.46 14.30 -17.55
N GLN A 385 -18.53 15.61 -17.27
CA GLN A 385 -17.92 16.63 -18.11
C GLN A 385 -16.54 17.04 -17.60
N ASP A 386 -15.51 16.72 -18.37
CA ASP A 386 -14.15 17.20 -18.16
C ASP A 386 -14.04 18.62 -18.73
N MET A 387 -13.88 19.60 -17.84
CA MET A 387 -13.89 21.02 -18.16
C MET A 387 -12.49 21.64 -17.98
N PRO A 388 -11.88 22.13 -19.06
CA PRO A 388 -10.72 22.99 -18.98
C PRO A 388 -11.05 24.28 -18.21
N VAL A 389 -10.21 24.63 -17.23
CA VAL A 389 -10.34 25.83 -16.42
C VAL A 389 -9.00 26.56 -16.32
N ASN A 390 -9.07 27.89 -16.29
CA ASN A 390 -7.92 28.71 -15.93
C ASN A 390 -8.04 29.11 -14.45
N VAL A 391 -7.23 28.47 -13.60
CA VAL A 391 -7.14 28.76 -12.16
C VAL A 391 -6.03 29.76 -11.81
N CYS A 392 -5.19 30.13 -12.77
CA CYS A 392 -4.05 31.02 -12.59
C CYS A 392 -4.35 32.49 -12.99
N LYS A 393 -5.54 32.74 -13.55
CA LYS A 393 -5.99 34.07 -13.96
C LYS A 393 -5.98 35.06 -12.77
N LYS A 394 -5.36 36.21 -12.98
CA LYS A 394 -5.31 37.31 -12.00
C LYS A 394 -6.52 38.24 -12.19
N ASN A 395 -6.88 38.95 -11.12
CA ASN A 395 -7.93 39.95 -11.19
C ASN A 395 -7.39 41.22 -11.87
N GLU A 396 -7.60 41.34 -13.19
CA GLU A 396 -7.11 42.46 -14.00
C GLU A 396 -7.94 43.77 -13.82
N GLN A 397 -9.05 43.74 -13.09
CA GLN A 397 -9.96 44.90 -12.97
C GLN A 397 -9.54 45.98 -11.96
N LEU A 398 -8.36 45.86 -11.33
CA LEU A 398 -7.87 46.85 -10.35
C LEU A 398 -7.23 48.11 -10.96
N GLY A 399 -7.17 48.23 -12.29
CA GLY A 399 -6.56 49.37 -12.99
C GLY A 399 -7.43 50.63 -13.16
N GLY A 400 -8.72 50.61 -12.81
CA GLY A 400 -9.56 51.79 -13.04
C GLY A 400 -10.94 51.76 -12.37
N PHE A 401 -11.12 52.65 -11.40
CA PHE A 401 -12.40 53.19 -10.92
C PHE A 401 -13.49 52.20 -10.44
N ARG A 402 -13.51 51.97 -9.11
CA ARG A 402 -14.67 52.13 -8.18
C ARG A 402 -14.57 51.15 -6.99
N ALA A 403 -14.20 51.66 -5.83
CA ALA A 403 -13.99 50.93 -4.57
C ALA A 403 -15.24 50.16 -4.05
N ASN A 404 -16.45 50.46 -4.52
CA ASN A 404 -17.68 49.81 -4.03
C ASN A 404 -18.04 48.50 -4.75
N ALA A 405 -17.44 48.20 -5.91
CA ALA A 405 -17.61 46.91 -6.59
C ALA A 405 -16.61 45.85 -6.09
N ALA A 406 -15.44 46.29 -5.63
CA ALA A 406 -14.39 45.44 -5.06
C ALA A 406 -14.87 44.68 -3.81
N ASP A 407 -15.70 45.31 -2.96
CA ASP A 407 -16.18 44.70 -1.71
C ASP A 407 -17.22 43.58 -1.93
N LYS A 408 -18.08 43.72 -2.95
CA LYS A 408 -19.04 42.67 -3.36
C LYS A 408 -18.38 41.53 -4.14
N ALA A 409 -17.34 41.84 -4.93
CA ALA A 409 -16.50 40.83 -5.58
C ALA A 409 -15.68 40.04 -4.55
N ASN A 410 -15.09 40.71 -3.56
CA ASN A 410 -14.31 40.09 -2.49
C ASN A 410 -15.13 39.12 -1.62
N ARG A 411 -16.42 39.41 -1.37
CA ARG A 411 -17.31 38.48 -0.63
C ARG A 411 -17.67 37.21 -1.41
N ARG A 412 -17.73 37.25 -2.76
CA ARG A 412 -17.98 36.06 -3.59
C ARG A 412 -16.72 35.25 -3.86
N THR A 413 -15.53 35.83 -3.71
CA THR A 413 -14.24 35.15 -3.93
C THR A 413 -13.75 34.31 -2.74
N MET A 414 -14.50 34.25 -1.64
CA MET A 414 -14.11 33.51 -0.43
C MET A 414 -14.76 32.13 -0.27
N ASP A 415 -15.85 31.84 -0.98
CA ASP A 415 -16.53 30.54 -0.92
C ASP A 415 -16.12 29.67 -2.12
N TYR A 416 -15.01 28.96 -2.00
CA TYR A 416 -14.73 27.79 -2.83
C TYR A 416 -14.54 26.57 -1.93
N SER A 417 -15.02 25.42 -2.39
CA SER A 417 -14.84 24.17 -1.65
C SER A 417 -13.45 23.61 -1.97
N TYR A 418 -12.61 23.50 -0.95
CA TYR A 418 -11.30 22.86 -1.03
C TYR A 418 -11.37 21.50 -0.33
N THR A 419 -10.93 20.44 -1.01
CA THR A 419 -10.74 19.12 -0.40
C THR A 419 -9.37 18.59 -0.82
N PRO A 420 -8.39 18.56 0.11
CA PRO A 420 -7.11 17.97 -0.18
C PRO A 420 -7.28 16.46 -0.43
N MET A 421 -6.56 15.96 -1.42
CA MET A 421 -6.59 14.55 -1.83
C MET A 421 -5.20 13.94 -1.57
N GLY A 422 -5.16 12.84 -0.82
CA GLY A 422 -3.98 12.01 -0.64
C GLY A 422 -3.89 10.89 -1.68
N LEU A 423 -2.92 10.00 -1.53
CA LEU A 423 -2.70 8.88 -2.45
C LEU A 423 -3.93 7.97 -2.53
N GLU A 424 -4.45 7.54 -1.38
CA GLU A 424 -5.60 6.63 -1.31
C GLU A 424 -6.86 7.28 -1.88
N GLU A 425 -7.10 8.56 -1.59
CA GLU A 425 -8.23 9.29 -2.15
C GLU A 425 -8.10 9.46 -3.68
N TYR A 426 -6.90 9.70 -4.22
CA TYR A 426 -6.71 9.71 -5.67
C TYR A 426 -6.91 8.33 -6.27
N LEU A 427 -6.35 7.27 -5.67
CA LEU A 427 -6.51 5.90 -6.16
C LEU A 427 -7.97 5.45 -6.18
N SER A 428 -8.81 5.91 -5.25
CA SER A 428 -10.24 5.62 -5.26
C SER A 428 -11.04 6.48 -6.25
N TRP A 429 -10.51 7.65 -6.60
CA TRP A 429 -11.22 8.66 -7.40
C TRP A 429 -10.89 8.61 -8.89
N VAL A 430 -9.67 8.19 -9.28
CA VAL A 430 -9.24 8.20 -10.68
C VAL A 430 -9.94 7.14 -11.54
N THR A 431 -10.14 7.48 -12.80
CA THR A 431 -10.69 6.62 -13.84
C THR A 431 -9.59 6.06 -14.75
N PRO A 432 -9.84 5.03 -15.58
CA PRO A 432 -8.80 4.38 -16.41
C PRO A 432 -8.05 5.29 -17.38
N GLU A 433 -8.63 6.44 -17.75
CA GLU A 433 -8.05 7.46 -18.64
C GLU A 433 -7.24 8.55 -17.90
N GLU A 434 -7.26 8.51 -16.56
CA GLU A 434 -6.56 9.43 -15.67
C GLU A 434 -5.31 8.77 -15.10
N LEU A 435 -4.34 9.62 -14.75
CA LEU A 435 -3.08 9.23 -14.15
C LEU A 435 -2.85 10.00 -12.85
N ILE A 436 -2.17 9.36 -11.90
CA ILE A 436 -1.73 9.98 -10.65
C ILE A 436 -0.23 10.23 -10.79
N THR A 437 0.17 11.49 -10.72
CA THR A 437 1.58 11.89 -10.67
C THR A 437 2.03 11.91 -9.21
N VAL A 438 3.01 11.07 -8.88
CA VAL A 438 3.60 10.97 -7.54
C VAL A 438 5.00 11.57 -7.59
N THR A 439 5.23 12.58 -6.76
CA THR A 439 6.51 13.28 -6.63
C THR A 439 6.93 13.36 -5.15
N PRO A 440 8.19 13.65 -4.83
CA PRO A 440 8.65 13.65 -3.43
C PRO A 440 7.89 14.60 -2.51
N LYS A 441 7.34 15.70 -3.05
CA LYS A 441 6.61 16.70 -2.26
C LYS A 441 5.11 16.68 -2.49
N SER A 442 4.64 16.18 -3.63
CA SER A 442 3.25 16.30 -4.06
C SER A 442 2.65 14.99 -4.56
N ILE A 443 1.32 14.91 -4.50
CA ILE A 443 0.55 13.88 -5.20
C ILE A 443 -0.54 14.62 -5.96
N ARG A 444 -0.61 14.40 -7.27
CA ARG A 444 -1.49 15.13 -8.18
C ARG A 444 -2.17 14.14 -9.12
N ALA A 445 -3.31 14.52 -9.69
CA ALA A 445 -3.92 13.77 -10.79
C ALA A 445 -3.83 14.57 -12.10
N ARG A 446 -3.84 13.90 -13.23
CA ARG A 446 -3.93 14.51 -14.57
C ARG A 446 -4.72 13.64 -15.53
N LEU A 447 -5.21 14.27 -16.59
CA LEU A 447 -5.74 13.54 -17.75
C LEU A 447 -4.57 12.99 -18.59
N GLY A 448 -4.67 11.74 -19.03
CA GLY A 448 -3.67 11.11 -19.90
C GLY A 448 -3.49 11.88 -21.22
N ASN A 449 -4.61 12.22 -21.86
CA ASN A 449 -4.69 12.88 -23.17
C ASN A 449 -5.46 14.21 -23.09
N PHE A 450 -4.87 15.25 -22.50
CA PHE A 450 -5.54 16.55 -22.40
C PHE A 450 -5.36 17.42 -23.66
N ALA A 451 -6.44 17.55 -24.44
CA ALA A 451 -6.46 18.37 -25.67
C ALA A 451 -6.86 19.85 -25.44
N GLY A 452 -7.01 20.29 -24.19
CA GLY A 452 -7.39 21.68 -23.86
C GLY A 452 -8.86 22.04 -24.17
N LYS A 453 -9.69 21.04 -24.47
CA LYS A 453 -11.12 21.20 -24.83
C LYS A 453 -12.01 20.48 -23.83
N THR A 454 -13.24 20.96 -23.70
CA THR A 454 -14.27 20.29 -22.90
C THR A 454 -14.62 18.95 -23.52
N ILE A 455 -14.59 17.88 -22.72
CA ILE A 455 -14.91 16.53 -23.14
C ILE A 455 -16.06 16.02 -22.28
N GLN A 456 -17.12 15.53 -22.93
CA GLN A 456 -18.19 14.82 -22.25
C GLN A 456 -17.86 13.33 -22.27
N ARG A 457 -17.71 12.72 -21.09
CA ARG A 457 -17.60 11.26 -20.98
C ARG A 457 -18.98 10.67 -21.25
N ASN A 458 -19.14 9.95 -22.34
CA ASN A 458 -20.37 9.22 -22.60
C ASN A 458 -20.47 8.05 -21.60
N LYS A 459 -21.65 7.86 -20.98
CA LYS A 459 -21.95 6.65 -20.20
C LYS A 459 -21.91 5.43 -21.14
N ALA A 460 -20.81 4.68 -21.07
CA ALA A 460 -20.55 3.35 -21.64
C ALA A 460 -20.82 3.09 -23.14
N GLY A 461 -19.84 2.43 -23.77
CA GLY A 461 -19.98 1.72 -25.04
C GLY A 461 -18.76 0.86 -25.27
N GLY A 462 -18.80 -0.39 -24.80
CA GLY A 462 -17.75 -1.37 -25.02
C GLY A 462 -17.48 -1.66 -26.50
N GLY A 463 -16.28 -2.16 -26.77
CA GLY A 463 -15.94 -2.83 -28.02
C GLY A 463 -15.87 -1.93 -29.26
N GLY A 464 -14.73 -1.27 -29.46
CA GLY A 464 -14.36 -0.65 -30.73
C GLY A 464 -14.08 -1.69 -31.82
N GLY A 465 -15.13 -2.35 -32.32
CA GLY A 465 -15.11 -3.09 -33.57
C GLY A 465 -14.99 -2.12 -34.74
N GLY A 466 -13.81 -2.06 -35.35
CA GLY A 466 -13.54 -1.22 -36.51
C GLY A 466 -14.46 -1.54 -37.68
N LYS A 467 -15.39 -0.63 -38.00
CA LYS A 467 -15.99 -0.58 -39.33
C LYS A 467 -15.12 0.26 -40.25
N LYS A 468 -14.24 -0.43 -41.00
CA LYS A 468 -13.70 0.09 -42.26
C LYS A 468 -14.88 0.48 -43.16
N LYS A 469 -14.97 1.77 -43.53
CA LYS A 469 -15.76 2.18 -44.70
C LYS A 469 -14.93 1.89 -45.95
N LYS A 470 -15.54 1.16 -46.88
CA LYS A 470 -15.16 1.07 -48.29
C LYS A 470 -15.33 2.42 -48.97
#